data_AF-H2Y718-F1
#
_entry.id   AF-H2Y718-F1
#
_cell.length_a   1.000
_cell.length_b   1.000
_cell.length_c   1.000
_cell.angle_alpha   90.00
_cell.angle_beta   90.00
_cell.angle_gamma   90.00
#
_symmetry.space_group_name_H-M   'P 1'
#
loop_
_entity.id
_entity.type
_entity.pdbx_description
1 polymer ?
#
loop_
_entity_poly.entity_id
_entity_poly.type
_entity_poly.pdbx_seq_one_letter_code
_entity_poly.pdbx_strand_id
1 'polypeptide(L)'
;MDKEIETNSNWLSAHYDPVAGIYTFPSCLVLSDLNSDGDSKLVIADLGTGLYNMTLKVFKGTSVIHENALIDLPSGIASIYMDVTEPRTPGLLVASGACIFVYKNMRPYFRYTLPLLPLNEAEKSLWHEAQHEDVIPEVLTAALSSLKEECHASTLTAQTLRYLQLESRDEAEAFIASHKNVTLKKETIITCLTPMKKSVAEDDAISCVVVGTEHKEIQIIDSEAFTQLKSYQLSSIPVFINVSGLYDVDFRLFVACRDGKIYTLRKDSSEYRVCIELNSQIVGIERLHKHLVVACMDKTISCYTTKGKKLWTIQLPVNILCTSVMDLKAKGFKVLLVGLENNEVRIYREKNLVDTLKLNDRPEALCFGRYGREDNTLVCVTASGALHIYILKRTAEYTEQVAYKGPPVGLKTKLDIPKKTQMFVDQTVREREHGTEMFQSFQHDLQLMRLQAAKTYLKGLNSSITPISDDPDLPLKLSATVQGIGPVFQMLVTVENTASVSASDPKLNTDLKLMFKYSDSVYSVTPRIFSFPPLVPQIAYKFSVRIECIATDQPTQGAITAIVVSRSKPKPIVTANISMPVSEGVVV
;
A
#
# COMPACT_ATOMS: atom_id res chain seq x y z
N MET A 1 26.90 -4.13 28.23
CA MET A 1 27.65 -2.89 27.99
C MET A 1 26.65 -1.90 27.37
N ASP A 2 25.54 -1.67 28.10
CA ASP A 2 24.25 -1.24 27.51
C ASP A 2 23.65 -0.07 28.31
N LYS A 3 24.46 0.97 28.57
CA LYS A 3 24.02 2.15 29.34
C LYS A 3 24.51 3.50 28.80
N GLU A 4 24.94 3.60 27.54
CA GLU A 4 25.55 4.84 27.03
C GLU A 4 24.94 5.40 25.72
N ILE A 5 23.62 5.33 25.52
CA ILE A 5 22.93 6.16 24.47
C ILE A 5 21.57 6.71 24.95
N GLU A 6 21.37 6.98 26.24
CA GLU A 6 20.12 7.55 26.78
C GLU A 6 20.25 8.99 27.31
N THR A 7 21.28 9.74 26.89
CA THR A 7 21.62 11.03 27.52
C THR A 7 21.31 12.28 26.70
N ASN A 8 20.45 12.23 25.67
CA ASN A 8 20.03 13.47 25.00
C ASN A 8 18.66 13.43 24.28
N SER A 9 17.64 12.79 24.87
CA SER A 9 16.27 12.96 24.38
C SER A 9 15.63 14.23 24.96
N ASN A 10 15.09 15.09 24.11
CA ASN A 10 14.24 16.22 24.52
C ASN A 10 12.91 15.74 25.16
N TRP A 11 12.57 14.47 24.93
CA TRP A 11 11.35 13.82 25.36
C TRP A 11 11.56 12.98 26.62
N LEU A 12 10.61 13.06 27.54
CA LEU A 12 10.44 12.16 28.67
C LEU A 12 9.37 11.13 28.31
N SER A 13 9.67 9.84 28.40
CA SER A 13 8.66 8.78 28.30
C SER A 13 7.84 8.76 29.59
N ALA A 14 6.61 9.27 29.54
CA ALA A 14 5.75 9.40 30.72
C ALA A 14 4.94 8.12 30.95
N HIS A 15 4.44 7.51 29.89
CA HIS A 15 3.68 6.27 29.97
C HIS A 15 3.83 5.46 28.68
N TYR A 16 3.91 4.14 28.84
CA TYR A 16 3.88 3.18 27.75
C TYR A 16 2.99 2.01 28.16
N ASP A 17 1.89 1.84 27.45
CA ASP A 17 0.97 0.72 27.63
C ASP A 17 0.92 -0.13 26.34
N PRO A 18 1.64 -1.27 26.29
CA PRO A 18 1.63 -2.16 25.14
C PRO A 18 0.32 -2.95 24.97
N VAL A 19 -0.53 -3.03 26.00
CA VAL A 19 -1.72 -3.87 26.02
C VAL A 19 -3.03 -3.07 25.97
N ALA A 20 -2.95 -1.77 25.67
CA ALA A 20 -4.10 -0.89 25.59
C ALA A 20 -5.13 -1.30 24.51
N GLY A 21 -4.67 -1.95 23.44
CA GLY A 21 -5.52 -2.48 22.36
C GLY A 21 -6.34 -1.40 21.65
N ILE A 22 -5.71 -0.27 21.32
CA ILE A 22 -6.35 0.90 20.72
C ILE A 22 -6.05 0.95 19.22
N TYR A 23 -7.07 0.90 18.36
CA TYR A 23 -6.90 1.02 16.91
C TYR A 23 -7.57 2.31 16.44
N THR A 24 -6.78 3.30 16.00
CA THR A 24 -7.32 4.62 15.67
C THR A 24 -6.49 5.37 14.62
N PHE A 25 -7.09 6.39 14.01
CA PHE A 25 -6.45 7.30 13.06
C PHE A 25 -6.25 8.69 13.69
N PRO A 26 -5.36 9.53 13.13
CA PRO A 26 -5.16 10.90 13.61
C PRO A 26 -6.46 11.74 13.67
N SER A 27 -7.42 11.50 12.77
CA SER A 27 -8.71 12.20 12.76
C SER A 27 -9.65 11.78 13.90
N CYS A 28 -9.39 10.65 14.55
CA CYS A 28 -10.22 10.08 15.62
C CYS A 28 -9.60 10.27 17.02
N LEU A 29 -8.62 11.17 17.12
CA LEU A 29 -7.82 11.43 18.33
C LEU A 29 -7.91 12.92 18.70
N VAL A 30 -8.37 13.26 19.91
CA VAL A 30 -8.43 14.65 20.37
C VAL A 30 -8.08 14.79 21.85
N LEU A 31 -7.44 15.91 22.19
CA LEU A 31 -7.18 16.36 23.55
C LEU A 31 -8.15 17.50 23.88
N SER A 32 -8.90 17.36 24.98
CA SER A 32 -9.89 18.37 25.37
C SER A 32 -10.15 18.39 26.88
N ASP A 33 -10.36 19.57 27.44
CA ASP A 33 -10.79 19.72 28.82
C ASP A 33 -12.32 19.62 28.93
N LEU A 34 -12.81 18.39 29.04
CA LEU A 34 -14.25 18.09 29.06
C LEU A 34 -14.99 18.56 30.31
N ASN A 35 -14.27 18.88 31.39
CA ASN A 35 -14.87 19.27 32.67
C ASN A 35 -14.58 20.73 33.05
N SER A 36 -13.83 21.44 32.22
CA SER A 36 -13.36 22.81 32.49
C SER A 36 -12.58 22.90 33.82
N ASP A 37 -11.90 21.83 34.23
CA ASP A 37 -11.14 21.73 35.48
C ASP A 37 -9.63 21.99 35.28
N GLY A 38 -9.23 22.34 34.05
CA GLY A 38 -7.85 22.49 33.63
C GLY A 38 -7.13 21.15 33.43
N ASP A 39 -7.86 20.02 33.48
CA ASP A 39 -7.33 18.67 33.33
C ASP A 39 -7.78 18.09 31.99
N SER A 40 -6.97 18.33 30.95
CA SER A 40 -7.29 17.90 29.58
C SER A 40 -7.25 16.38 29.47
N LYS A 41 -8.33 15.81 28.93
CA LYS A 41 -8.54 14.37 28.77
C LYS A 41 -8.26 13.98 27.33
N LEU A 42 -7.80 12.75 27.16
CA LEU A 42 -7.52 12.17 25.84
C LEU A 42 -8.74 11.37 25.43
N VAL A 43 -9.34 11.75 24.31
CA VAL A 43 -10.53 11.11 23.76
C VAL A 43 -10.13 10.40 22.49
N ILE A 44 -10.45 9.11 22.43
CA ILE A 44 -10.12 8.23 21.32
C ILE A 44 -11.39 7.55 20.84
N ALA A 45 -11.69 7.73 19.56
CA ALA A 45 -12.63 6.86 18.86
C ALA A 45 -11.84 5.63 18.38
N ASP A 46 -12.04 4.51 19.08
CA ASP A 46 -11.43 3.23 18.79
C ASP A 46 -12.28 2.47 17.76
N LEU A 47 -11.63 2.03 16.68
CA LEU A 47 -12.26 1.26 15.62
C LEU A 47 -12.45 -0.21 16.01
N GLY A 48 -11.77 -0.68 17.08
CA GLY A 48 -11.83 -2.07 17.50
C GLY A 48 -11.32 -3.01 16.40
N THR A 49 -12.13 -4.01 16.02
CA THR A 49 -11.79 -4.92 14.91
C THR A 49 -12.24 -4.42 13.55
N GLY A 50 -12.82 -3.22 13.49
CA GLY A 50 -13.41 -2.63 12.27
C GLY A 50 -14.83 -3.14 11.95
N LEU A 51 -15.25 -4.27 12.51
CA LEU A 51 -16.60 -4.82 12.36
C LEU A 51 -17.39 -4.79 13.67
N TYR A 52 -16.72 -4.96 14.80
CA TYR A 52 -17.33 -5.03 16.12
C TYR A 52 -16.47 -4.31 17.16
N ASN A 53 -17.05 -4.01 18.33
CA ASN A 53 -16.38 -3.37 19.48
C ASN A 53 -15.83 -1.95 19.23
N MET A 54 -16.53 -1.17 18.41
CA MET A 54 -16.20 0.25 18.26
C MET A 54 -16.58 1.00 19.53
N THR A 55 -15.65 1.73 20.11
CA THR A 55 -15.84 2.39 21.41
C THR A 55 -15.21 3.77 21.45
N LEU A 56 -15.88 4.68 22.14
CA LEU A 56 -15.35 5.98 22.49
C LEU A 56 -14.70 5.88 23.87
N LYS A 57 -13.38 5.79 23.91
CA LYS A 57 -12.58 5.69 25.13
C LYS A 57 -12.08 7.06 25.54
N VAL A 58 -12.21 7.38 26.83
CA VAL A 58 -11.68 8.63 27.38
C VAL A 58 -10.74 8.35 28.54
N PHE A 59 -9.51 8.82 28.37
CA PHE A 59 -8.40 8.63 29.29
C PHE A 59 -8.21 9.88 30.16
N LYS A 60 -7.96 9.63 31.44
CA LYS A 60 -7.43 10.62 32.39
C LYS A 60 -6.20 10.03 33.04
N GLY A 61 -5.06 10.70 32.88
CA GLY A 61 -3.76 10.18 33.32
C GLY A 61 -3.35 8.95 32.52
N THR A 62 -3.40 7.77 33.11
CA THR A 62 -3.01 6.51 32.45
C THR A 62 -4.17 5.52 32.31
N SER A 63 -5.34 5.83 32.86
CA SER A 63 -6.49 4.92 32.91
C SER A 63 -7.67 5.45 32.08
N VAL A 64 -8.44 4.52 31.51
CA VAL A 64 -9.73 4.83 30.89
C VAL A 64 -10.75 5.11 32.00
N ILE A 65 -11.43 6.26 31.92
CA ILE A 65 -12.51 6.64 32.83
C ILE A 65 -13.88 6.28 32.27
N HIS A 66 -14.05 6.45 30.96
CA HIS A 66 -15.31 6.19 30.32
C HIS A 66 -15.12 5.51 28.99
N GLU A 67 -16.07 4.64 28.68
CA GLU A 67 -16.12 3.85 27.46
C GLU A 67 -17.58 3.79 27.01
N ASN A 68 -17.86 4.35 25.84
CA ASN A 68 -19.20 4.35 25.26
C ASN A 68 -19.16 3.58 23.95
N ALA A 69 -20.08 2.64 23.76
CA ALA A 69 -20.20 1.94 22.49
C ALA A 69 -20.60 2.91 21.37
N LEU A 70 -19.86 2.87 20.26
CA LEU A 70 -20.21 3.58 19.03
C LEU A 70 -21.11 2.69 18.18
N ILE A 71 -22.03 3.32 17.43
CA ILE A 71 -23.02 2.60 16.61
C ILE A 71 -22.38 2.08 15.32
N ASP A 72 -21.49 2.87 14.73
CA ASP A 72 -20.86 2.60 13.44
C ASP A 72 -19.45 3.22 13.42
N LEU A 73 -18.67 2.91 12.38
CA LEU A 73 -17.27 3.32 12.25
C LEU A 73 -17.11 4.85 12.36
N PRO A 74 -16.25 5.33 13.27
CA PRO A 74 -15.99 6.75 13.41
C PRO A 74 -15.07 7.24 12.29
N SER A 75 -15.51 8.25 11.54
CA SER A 75 -14.71 8.92 10.50
C SER A 75 -13.81 10.02 11.07
N GLY A 76 -14.24 10.64 12.18
CA GLY A 76 -13.46 11.69 12.84
C GLY A 76 -14.12 12.20 14.12
N ILE A 77 -13.30 12.83 14.95
CA ILE A 77 -13.69 13.44 16.22
C ILE A 77 -13.23 14.90 16.27
N ALA A 78 -14.06 15.75 16.87
CA ALA A 78 -13.64 17.10 17.24
C ALA A 78 -14.22 17.53 18.59
N SER A 79 -13.46 18.36 19.28
CA SER A 79 -13.92 19.07 20.46
C SER A 79 -14.30 20.50 20.07
N ILE A 80 -15.53 20.92 20.40
CA ILE A 80 -16.02 22.26 20.11
C ILE A 80 -16.73 22.87 21.32
N TYR A 81 -16.69 24.19 21.43
CA TYR A 81 -17.55 24.92 22.36
C TYR A 81 -18.85 25.29 21.63
N MET A 82 -19.98 24.88 22.21
CA MET A 82 -21.32 25.10 21.64
C MET A 82 -21.98 26.36 22.19
N ASP A 83 -21.66 26.75 23.42
CA ASP A 83 -22.29 27.86 24.12
C ASP A 83 -21.29 28.67 24.94
N VAL A 84 -21.74 29.83 25.42
CA VAL A 84 -20.98 30.75 26.27
C VAL A 84 -21.32 30.54 27.76
N THR A 85 -22.10 29.52 28.11
CA THR A 85 -22.54 29.29 29.50
C THR A 85 -21.35 28.93 30.38
N GLU A 86 -21.22 29.59 31.54
CA GLU A 86 -20.14 29.32 32.49
C GLU A 86 -20.57 28.23 33.50
N PRO A 87 -19.71 27.22 33.78
CA PRO A 87 -18.41 26.95 33.18
C PRO A 87 -18.52 26.43 31.74
N ARG A 88 -17.68 26.96 30.84
CA ARG A 88 -17.69 26.60 29.41
C ARG A 88 -17.09 25.22 29.21
N THR A 89 -17.94 24.20 29.14
CA THR A 89 -17.53 22.82 28.84
C THR A 89 -17.63 22.55 27.33
N PRO A 90 -16.57 22.03 26.68
CA PRO A 90 -16.64 21.65 25.28
C PRO A 90 -17.51 20.41 25.09
N GLY A 91 -18.25 20.38 23.99
CA GLY A 91 -18.91 19.19 23.47
C GLY A 91 -17.99 18.40 22.53
N LEU A 92 -18.07 17.08 22.61
CA LEU A 92 -17.39 16.17 21.69
C LEU A 92 -18.33 15.82 20.54
N LEU A 93 -17.83 15.95 19.32
CA LEU A 93 -18.51 15.52 18.11
C LEU A 93 -17.82 14.27 17.58
N VAL A 94 -18.60 13.21 17.39
CA VAL A 94 -18.16 11.98 16.73
C VAL A 94 -18.93 11.85 15.43
N ALA A 95 -18.24 11.95 14.29
CA ALA A 95 -18.81 11.66 12.99
C ALA A 95 -18.77 10.15 12.73
N SER A 96 -19.91 9.56 12.42
CA SER A 96 -20.05 8.12 12.19
C SER A 96 -21.20 7.89 11.20
N GLY A 97 -20.90 7.23 10.08
CA GLY A 97 -21.81 7.08 8.95
C GLY A 97 -22.33 8.43 8.42
N ALA A 98 -23.66 8.56 8.32
CA ALA A 98 -24.35 9.80 7.91
C ALA A 98 -24.68 10.75 9.08
N CYS A 99 -24.22 10.44 10.29
CA CYS A 99 -24.64 11.12 11.51
C CYS A 99 -23.46 11.74 12.28
N ILE A 100 -23.73 12.83 12.99
CA ILE A 100 -22.83 13.44 13.96
C ILE A 100 -23.45 13.25 15.34
N PHE A 101 -22.74 12.54 16.20
CA PHE A 101 -23.14 12.31 17.58
C PHE A 101 -22.45 13.33 18.47
N VAL A 102 -23.25 14.09 19.21
CA VAL A 102 -22.79 15.11 20.16
C VAL A 102 -22.80 14.51 21.55
N TYR A 103 -21.65 14.52 22.21
CA TYR A 103 -21.50 14.11 23.59
C TYR A 103 -21.19 15.34 24.44
N LYS A 104 -22.04 15.60 25.45
CA LYS A 104 -21.81 16.67 26.44
C LYS A 104 -21.59 16.01 27.79
N ASN A 105 -20.53 16.41 28.49
CA ASN A 105 -20.12 15.78 29.75
C ASN A 105 -20.10 14.24 29.66
N MET A 106 -19.47 13.72 28.60
CA MET A 106 -19.25 12.28 28.41
C MET A 106 -20.50 11.45 28.10
N ARG A 107 -21.67 12.07 27.99
CA ARG A 107 -22.94 11.38 27.71
C ARG A 107 -23.47 11.78 26.34
N PRO A 108 -24.11 10.84 25.59
CA PRO A 108 -24.81 11.18 24.37
C PRO A 108 -25.88 12.25 24.65
N TYR A 109 -25.80 13.37 23.94
CA TYR A 109 -26.69 14.51 24.12
C TYR A 109 -27.61 14.69 22.91
N PHE A 110 -27.05 14.68 21.71
CA PHE A 110 -27.78 14.97 20.48
C PHE A 110 -27.25 14.15 19.31
N ARG A 111 -28.14 13.80 18.38
CA ARG A 111 -27.79 13.16 17.10
C ARG A 111 -28.25 14.07 15.97
N TYR A 112 -27.29 14.55 15.20
CA TYR A 112 -27.55 15.25 13.96
C TYR A 112 -27.42 14.27 12.78
N THR A 113 -28.43 14.19 11.92
CA THR A 113 -28.38 13.38 10.69
C THR A 113 -28.26 14.32 9.51
N LEU A 114 -27.35 14.04 8.58
CA LEU A 114 -27.21 14.85 7.37
C LEU A 114 -28.52 14.84 6.55
N PRO A 115 -28.84 15.94 5.84
CA PRO A 115 -29.97 15.98 4.92
C PRO A 115 -29.88 14.87 3.86
N LEU A 116 -31.02 14.24 3.56
CA LEU A 116 -31.10 13.24 2.50
C LEU A 116 -30.87 13.90 1.14
N LEU A 117 -30.14 13.22 0.27
CA LEU A 117 -29.88 13.68 -1.08
C LEU A 117 -31.13 13.52 -1.97
N PRO A 118 -31.32 14.39 -2.97
CA PRO A 118 -32.40 14.23 -3.93
C PRO A 118 -32.25 12.92 -4.71
N LEU A 119 -33.37 12.21 -4.87
CA LEU A 119 -33.46 10.97 -5.63
C LEU A 119 -33.62 11.26 -7.12
N ASN A 120 -33.22 10.31 -7.97
CA ASN A 120 -33.55 10.38 -9.39
C ASN A 120 -35.04 10.05 -9.57
N GLU A 121 -35.80 10.94 -10.22
CA GLU A 121 -37.24 10.75 -10.41
C GLU A 121 -37.56 9.51 -11.26
N ALA A 122 -36.72 9.17 -12.24
CA ALA A 122 -36.89 7.97 -13.05
C ALA A 122 -36.72 6.67 -12.25
N GLU A 123 -35.76 6.64 -11.32
CA GLU A 123 -35.56 5.51 -10.39
C GLU A 123 -36.78 5.36 -9.48
N LYS A 124 -37.29 6.48 -8.96
CA LYS A 124 -38.46 6.51 -8.08
C LYS A 124 -39.72 5.99 -8.78
N SER A 125 -39.93 6.36 -10.04
CA SER A 125 -41.05 5.85 -10.85
C SER A 125 -40.96 4.35 -11.08
N LEU A 126 -39.79 3.82 -11.43
CA LEU A 126 -39.58 2.38 -11.64
C LEU A 126 -39.84 1.57 -10.36
N TRP A 127 -39.40 2.07 -9.21
CA TRP A 127 -39.69 1.42 -7.92
C TRP A 127 -41.16 1.57 -7.50
N HIS A 128 -41.82 2.66 -7.84
CA HIS A 128 -43.26 2.81 -7.62
C HIS A 128 -44.05 1.84 -8.50
N GLU A 129 -43.64 1.64 -9.76
CA GLU A 129 -44.23 0.63 -10.64
C GLU A 129 -44.01 -0.78 -10.07
N ALA A 130 -42.83 -1.08 -9.52
CA ALA A 130 -42.52 -2.35 -8.87
C ALA A 130 -43.30 -2.62 -7.57
N GLN A 131 -43.98 -1.62 -6.99
CA GLN A 131 -44.89 -1.83 -5.86
C GLN A 131 -46.20 -2.49 -6.29
N HIS A 132 -46.61 -2.30 -7.56
CA HIS A 132 -47.76 -2.97 -8.13
C HIS A 132 -47.37 -4.42 -8.51
N GLU A 133 -48.24 -5.40 -8.21
CA GLU A 133 -47.90 -6.84 -8.26
C GLU A 133 -47.63 -7.41 -9.67
N ASP A 134 -47.67 -6.58 -10.72
CA ASP A 134 -47.59 -6.99 -12.13
C ASP A 134 -46.19 -6.84 -12.76
N VAL A 135 -45.15 -6.52 -11.99
CA VAL A 135 -43.81 -6.27 -12.55
C VAL A 135 -42.96 -7.54 -12.63
N ILE A 136 -42.58 -7.91 -13.85
CA ILE A 136 -41.63 -8.98 -14.14
C ILE A 136 -40.22 -8.51 -13.72
N PRO A 137 -39.49 -9.26 -12.86
CA PRO A 137 -38.16 -8.89 -12.39
C PRO A 137 -37.17 -8.59 -13.52
N GLU A 138 -37.23 -9.35 -14.61
CA GLU A 138 -36.35 -9.18 -15.80
C GLU A 138 -36.58 -7.84 -16.51
N VAL A 139 -37.81 -7.31 -16.49
CA VAL A 139 -38.13 -6.01 -17.10
C VAL A 139 -37.62 -4.89 -16.20
N LEU A 140 -37.76 -5.04 -14.88
CA LEU A 140 -37.24 -4.08 -13.90
C LEU A 140 -35.71 -4.03 -13.91
N THR A 141 -35.03 -5.18 -13.95
CA THR A 141 -33.56 -5.23 -14.06
C THR A 141 -33.08 -4.61 -15.37
N ALA A 142 -33.72 -4.90 -16.50
CA ALA A 142 -33.41 -4.27 -17.77
C ALA A 142 -33.57 -2.75 -17.70
N ALA A 143 -34.70 -2.24 -17.23
CA ALA A 143 -34.95 -0.80 -17.12
C ALA A 143 -33.97 -0.09 -16.17
N LEU A 144 -33.68 -0.67 -15.00
CA LEU A 144 -32.70 -0.13 -14.06
C LEU A 144 -31.26 -0.24 -14.57
N SER A 145 -30.95 -1.25 -15.40
CA SER A 145 -29.64 -1.37 -16.05
C SER A 145 -29.45 -0.30 -17.12
N SER A 146 -30.47 -0.02 -17.94
CA SER A 146 -30.45 1.09 -18.90
C SER A 146 -30.30 2.44 -18.19
N LEU A 147 -31.02 2.64 -17.08
CA LEU A 147 -30.88 3.83 -16.24
C LEU A 147 -29.45 3.99 -15.69
N LYS A 148 -28.77 2.89 -15.35
CA LYS A 148 -27.36 2.89 -14.89
C LYS A 148 -26.36 3.17 -16.02
N GLU A 149 -26.70 2.87 -17.27
CA GLU A 149 -25.88 3.21 -18.44
C GLU A 149 -26.06 4.68 -18.84
N GLU A 150 -27.29 5.19 -18.77
CA GLU A 150 -27.62 6.59 -19.08
C GLU A 150 -27.16 7.56 -17.98
N CYS A 151 -27.30 7.17 -16.71
CA CYS A 151 -26.88 7.96 -15.56
C CYS A 151 -25.64 7.35 -14.90
N HIS A 152 -24.66 8.18 -14.49
CA HIS A 152 -23.54 7.68 -13.69
C HIS A 152 -24.04 6.93 -12.45
N ALA A 153 -23.51 5.72 -12.18
CA ALA A 153 -23.95 4.86 -11.08
C ALA A 153 -24.01 5.55 -9.70
N SER A 154 -23.27 6.64 -9.48
CA SER A 154 -23.31 7.47 -8.27
C SER A 154 -24.63 8.24 -8.05
N THR A 155 -25.49 8.35 -9.07
CA THR A 155 -26.79 9.03 -8.95
C THR A 155 -27.88 8.11 -8.39
N LEU A 156 -27.71 6.79 -8.51
CA LEU A 156 -28.68 5.79 -8.03
C LEU A 156 -28.57 5.52 -6.53
N THR A 157 -29.60 4.93 -5.94
CA THR A 157 -29.59 4.50 -4.53
C THR A 157 -28.83 3.18 -4.32
N ALA A 158 -28.33 2.97 -3.10
CA ALA A 158 -27.71 1.70 -2.72
C ALA A 158 -28.67 0.51 -2.85
N GLN A 159 -29.97 0.73 -2.67
CA GLN A 159 -31.01 -0.29 -2.87
C GLN A 159 -31.04 -0.78 -4.32
N THR A 160 -31.08 0.14 -5.28
CA THR A 160 -31.04 -0.18 -6.72
C THR A 160 -29.76 -0.88 -7.11
N LEU A 161 -28.62 -0.41 -6.62
CA LEU A 161 -27.32 -1.04 -6.90
C LEU A 161 -27.23 -2.46 -6.33
N ARG A 162 -27.76 -2.70 -5.12
CA ARG A 162 -27.83 -4.03 -4.52
C ARG A 162 -28.76 -4.96 -5.30
N TYR A 163 -29.90 -4.46 -5.75
CA TYR A 163 -30.83 -5.23 -6.57
C TYR A 163 -30.20 -5.68 -7.89
N LEU A 164 -29.48 -4.78 -8.57
CA LEU A 164 -28.78 -5.09 -9.83
C LEU A 164 -27.61 -6.09 -9.68
N GLN A 165 -27.16 -6.37 -8.45
CA GLN A 165 -26.13 -7.38 -8.17
C GLN A 165 -26.71 -8.79 -7.95
N LEU A 166 -28.03 -8.94 -7.84
CA LEU A 166 -28.66 -10.24 -7.66
C LEU A 166 -28.67 -11.00 -8.99
N GLU A 167 -28.11 -12.21 -8.99
CA GLU A 167 -28.03 -13.07 -10.19
C GLU A 167 -29.23 -14.03 -10.29
N SER A 168 -29.79 -14.41 -9.15
CA SER A 168 -30.93 -15.34 -9.08
C SER A 168 -32.26 -14.62 -9.18
N ARG A 169 -33.17 -15.16 -9.99
CA ARG A 169 -34.53 -14.65 -10.14
C ARG A 169 -35.33 -14.72 -8.84
N ASP A 170 -35.22 -15.81 -8.10
CA ASP A 170 -35.95 -16.01 -6.84
C ASP A 170 -35.52 -15.00 -5.77
N GLU A 171 -34.22 -14.68 -5.73
CA GLU A 171 -33.67 -13.66 -4.83
C GLU A 171 -34.12 -12.26 -5.22
N ALA A 172 -34.20 -11.96 -6.51
CA ALA A 172 -34.70 -10.69 -7.02
C ALA A 172 -36.18 -10.49 -6.67
N GLU A 173 -37.02 -11.53 -6.84
CA GLU A 173 -38.44 -11.50 -6.46
C GLU A 173 -38.61 -11.31 -4.94
N ALA A 174 -37.84 -12.03 -4.12
CA ALA A 174 -37.83 -11.85 -2.68
C ALA A 174 -37.34 -10.45 -2.25
N PHE A 175 -36.37 -9.88 -2.97
CA PHE A 175 -35.85 -8.55 -2.71
C PHE A 175 -36.90 -7.47 -3.02
N ILE A 176 -37.61 -7.57 -4.15
CA ILE A 176 -38.72 -6.67 -4.47
C ILE A 176 -39.80 -6.77 -3.40
N ALA A 177 -40.22 -8.00 -3.04
CA ALA A 177 -41.26 -8.24 -2.04
C ALA A 177 -40.93 -7.61 -0.67
N SER A 178 -39.68 -7.73 -0.22
CA SER A 178 -39.22 -7.14 1.04
C SER A 178 -39.11 -5.62 1.01
N HIS A 179 -38.90 -5.01 -0.17
CA HIS A 179 -38.72 -3.56 -0.31
C HIS A 179 -39.95 -2.80 -0.82
N LYS A 180 -41.09 -3.48 -1.06
CA LYS A 180 -42.35 -2.84 -1.53
C LYS A 180 -42.77 -1.63 -0.67
N ASN A 181 -42.65 -1.75 0.66
CA ASN A 181 -43.10 -0.72 1.60
C ASN A 181 -41.97 0.18 2.11
N VAL A 182 -40.75 0.02 1.60
CA VAL A 182 -39.58 0.78 2.03
C VAL A 182 -39.41 1.99 1.11
N THR A 183 -39.51 3.19 1.68
CA THR A 183 -39.23 4.42 0.93
C THR A 183 -37.76 4.46 0.55
N LEU A 184 -37.48 4.71 -0.73
CA LEU A 184 -36.12 4.98 -1.19
C LEU A 184 -35.52 6.16 -0.42
N LYS A 185 -34.32 5.97 0.10
CA LYS A 185 -33.54 7.01 0.77
C LYS A 185 -32.14 7.00 0.21
N LYS A 186 -31.60 8.20 -0.02
CA LYS A 186 -30.22 8.39 -0.43
C LYS A 186 -29.49 9.15 0.65
N GLU A 187 -28.79 8.40 1.47
CA GLU A 187 -27.93 8.92 2.53
C GLU A 187 -26.51 9.13 1.98
N THR A 188 -25.79 10.08 2.58
CA THR A 188 -24.37 10.29 2.30
C THR A 188 -23.57 10.08 3.58
N ILE A 189 -22.33 9.60 3.44
CA ILE A 189 -21.45 9.29 4.55
C ILE A 189 -20.49 10.45 4.77
N ILE A 190 -20.20 10.75 6.04
CA ILE A 190 -19.21 11.74 6.43
C ILE A 190 -17.81 11.11 6.28
N THR A 191 -16.94 11.78 5.53
CA THR A 191 -15.56 11.32 5.31
C THR A 191 -14.57 12.02 6.25
N CYS A 192 -14.80 13.29 6.57
CA CYS A 192 -13.90 14.09 7.38
C CYS A 192 -14.65 15.19 8.13
N LEU A 193 -14.12 15.56 9.29
CA LEU A 193 -14.72 16.55 10.19
C LEU A 193 -13.62 17.43 10.79
N THR A 194 -13.79 18.75 10.71
CA THR A 194 -12.84 19.72 11.27
C THR A 194 -13.61 20.90 11.90
N PRO A 195 -13.23 21.37 13.10
CA PRO A 195 -13.84 22.55 13.71
C PRO A 195 -13.30 23.85 13.09
N MET A 196 -14.14 24.88 13.04
CA MET A 196 -13.80 26.23 12.60
C MET A 196 -14.30 27.25 13.61
N LYS A 197 -13.49 28.23 14.01
CA LYS A 197 -13.92 29.28 14.93
C LYS A 197 -14.95 30.22 14.29
N LYS A 198 -16.02 30.57 15.02
CA LYS A 198 -17.16 31.37 14.52
C LYS A 198 -16.79 32.86 14.41
N SER A 199 -16.64 33.53 15.56
CA SER A 199 -16.43 34.99 15.61
C SER A 199 -15.10 35.41 16.21
N VAL A 200 -14.57 34.65 17.18
CA VAL A 200 -13.36 35.01 17.95
C VAL A 200 -12.29 33.92 17.78
N ALA A 201 -11.03 34.34 17.67
CA ALA A 201 -9.89 33.44 17.45
C ALA A 201 -9.35 32.76 18.72
N GLU A 202 -10.10 32.80 19.83
CA GLU A 202 -9.73 32.19 21.10
C GLU A 202 -10.01 30.67 21.09
N ASP A 203 -9.23 29.92 21.86
CA ASP A 203 -9.36 28.46 21.97
C ASP A 203 -10.73 28.06 22.56
N ASP A 204 -11.29 28.88 23.44
CA ASP A 204 -12.57 28.65 24.12
C ASP A 204 -13.77 29.34 23.45
N ALA A 205 -13.55 29.93 22.27
CA ALA A 205 -14.62 30.53 21.48
C ALA A 205 -15.49 29.46 20.80
N ILE A 206 -16.75 29.83 20.54
CA ILE A 206 -17.72 29.01 19.80
C ILE A 206 -17.15 28.67 18.43
N SER A 207 -17.28 27.40 18.06
CA SER A 207 -16.81 26.86 16.79
C SER A 207 -17.98 26.35 15.95
N CYS A 208 -18.00 26.63 14.66
CA CYS A 208 -18.78 25.90 13.67
C CYS A 208 -18.10 24.58 13.30
N VAL A 209 -18.86 23.67 12.70
CA VAL A 209 -18.37 22.36 12.26
C VAL A 209 -18.29 22.35 10.74
N VAL A 210 -17.16 21.94 10.18
CA VAL A 210 -16.99 21.74 8.74
C VAL A 210 -16.93 20.25 8.47
N VAL A 211 -17.81 19.77 7.61
CA VAL A 211 -18.00 18.35 7.32
C VAL A 211 -17.81 18.11 5.83
N GLY A 212 -16.99 17.13 5.47
CA GLY A 212 -16.88 16.61 4.11
C GLY A 212 -17.69 15.34 3.95
N THR A 213 -18.41 15.21 2.83
CA THR A 213 -19.27 14.05 2.55
C THR A 213 -18.76 13.26 1.34
N GLU A 214 -19.16 11.99 1.25
CA GLU A 214 -18.87 11.14 0.09
C GLU A 214 -19.55 11.65 -1.19
N HIS A 215 -20.61 12.45 -1.07
CA HIS A 215 -21.28 13.11 -2.19
C HIS A 215 -20.51 14.33 -2.76
N LYS A 216 -19.20 14.43 -2.47
CA LYS A 216 -18.33 15.51 -2.95
C LYS A 216 -18.81 16.89 -2.50
N GLU A 217 -19.49 16.96 -1.35
CA GLU A 217 -20.00 18.20 -0.79
C GLU A 217 -19.24 18.52 0.50
N ILE A 218 -19.04 19.80 0.76
CA ILE A 218 -18.63 20.30 2.07
C ILE A 218 -19.77 21.12 2.65
N GLN A 219 -20.16 20.79 3.88
CA GLN A 219 -21.19 21.46 4.62
C GLN A 219 -20.60 22.13 5.87
N ILE A 220 -20.96 23.40 6.09
CA ILE A 220 -20.64 24.14 7.31
C ILE A 220 -21.91 24.18 8.14
N ILE A 221 -21.83 23.66 9.37
CA ILE A 221 -22.95 23.49 10.29
C ILE A 221 -22.70 24.36 11.51
N ASP A 222 -23.74 25.05 11.98
CA ASP A 222 -23.69 25.81 13.22
C ASP A 222 -23.72 24.88 14.43
N SER A 223 -22.92 25.17 15.46
CA SER A 223 -22.84 24.31 16.65
C SER A 223 -23.96 24.54 17.67
N GLU A 224 -24.62 25.71 17.62
CA GLU A 224 -25.72 26.05 18.52
C GLU A 224 -27.05 25.46 18.03
N ALA A 225 -27.40 25.75 16.77
CA ALA A 225 -28.67 25.35 16.18
C ALA A 225 -28.61 24.04 15.39
N PHE A 226 -27.41 23.52 15.11
CA PHE A 226 -27.19 22.39 14.19
C PHE A 226 -27.88 22.59 12.83
N THR A 227 -27.94 23.84 12.36
CA THR A 227 -28.45 24.19 11.04
C THR A 227 -27.31 24.31 10.04
N GLN A 228 -27.55 23.87 8.81
CA GLN A 228 -26.61 24.06 7.71
C GLN A 228 -26.53 25.56 7.37
N LEU A 229 -25.32 26.12 7.50
CA LEU A 229 -25.04 27.51 7.21
C LEU A 229 -24.68 27.73 5.73
N LYS A 230 -23.81 26.87 5.20
CA LYS A 230 -23.34 26.97 3.81
C LYS A 230 -22.88 25.61 3.29
N SER A 231 -23.05 25.37 1.99
CA SER A 231 -22.46 24.22 1.31
C SER A 231 -21.69 24.58 0.04
N TYR A 232 -20.77 23.68 -0.31
CA TYR A 232 -19.90 23.77 -1.48
C TYR A 232 -19.85 22.41 -2.19
N GLN A 233 -20.11 22.41 -3.50
CA GLN A 233 -19.96 21.21 -4.33
C GLN A 233 -18.56 21.16 -4.96
N LEU A 234 -17.87 20.03 -4.79
CA LEU A 234 -16.53 19.77 -5.33
C LEU A 234 -16.59 18.75 -6.49
N SER A 235 -15.51 18.67 -7.26
CA SER A 235 -15.38 17.65 -8.32
C SER A 235 -15.04 16.25 -7.79
N SER A 236 -14.42 16.16 -6.62
CA SER A 236 -13.94 14.93 -6.01
C SER A 236 -14.23 14.88 -4.50
N ILE A 237 -14.08 13.69 -3.92
CA ILE A 237 -14.47 13.38 -2.54
C ILE A 237 -13.42 13.93 -1.57
N PRO A 238 -13.81 14.77 -0.58
CA PRO A 238 -12.91 15.31 0.43
C PRO A 238 -12.43 14.22 1.40
N VAL A 239 -11.16 14.26 1.78
CA VAL A 239 -10.52 13.35 2.75
C VAL A 239 -9.97 14.12 3.95
N PHE A 240 -9.35 15.27 3.71
CA PHE A 240 -8.84 16.12 4.78
C PHE A 240 -9.24 17.58 4.56
N ILE A 241 -9.59 18.26 5.65
CA ILE A 241 -9.98 19.67 5.62
C ILE A 241 -9.11 20.43 6.62
N ASN A 242 -8.42 21.45 6.13
CA ASN A 242 -7.69 22.41 6.96
C ASN A 242 -8.33 23.80 6.84
N VAL A 243 -8.56 24.43 7.99
CA VAL A 243 -9.31 25.69 8.08
C VAL A 243 -8.37 26.85 8.43
N SER A 244 -8.61 28.00 7.82
CA SER A 244 -7.90 29.25 8.11
C SER A 244 -8.86 30.41 8.22
N GLY A 245 -8.89 31.07 9.36
CA GLY A 245 -9.71 32.26 9.59
C GLY A 245 -10.91 32.00 10.49
N LEU A 246 -11.89 32.90 10.40
CA LEU A 246 -13.10 32.94 11.25
C LEU A 246 -14.32 32.94 10.34
N TYR A 247 -15.39 32.25 10.74
CA TYR A 247 -16.60 32.18 9.93
C TYR A 247 -17.21 33.57 9.67
N ASP A 248 -17.35 34.40 10.70
CA ASP A 248 -18.03 35.70 10.62
C ASP A 248 -17.20 36.79 9.94
N VAL A 249 -15.87 36.69 10.00
CA VAL A 249 -14.95 37.65 9.37
C VAL A 249 -14.64 37.20 7.94
N ASP A 250 -13.63 36.35 7.78
CA ASP A 250 -13.22 35.75 6.52
C ASP A 250 -12.59 34.39 6.81
N PHE A 251 -12.94 33.39 6.00
CA PHE A 251 -12.40 32.04 6.13
C PHE A 251 -11.98 31.49 4.78
N ARG A 252 -11.00 30.60 4.87
CA ARG A 252 -10.46 29.86 3.75
C ARG A 252 -10.29 28.40 4.11
N LEU A 253 -10.96 27.53 3.37
CA LEU A 253 -10.87 26.08 3.55
C LEU A 253 -9.90 25.52 2.51
N PHE A 254 -8.96 24.69 2.97
CA PHE A 254 -8.09 23.89 2.13
C PHE A 254 -8.55 22.44 2.23
N VAL A 255 -8.99 21.89 1.11
CA VAL A 255 -9.64 20.59 1.06
C VAL A 255 -8.81 19.69 0.19
N ALA A 256 -8.28 18.62 0.75
CA ALA A 256 -7.59 17.60 -0.02
C ALA A 256 -8.55 16.47 -0.36
N CYS A 257 -8.63 16.14 -1.66
CA CYS A 257 -9.57 15.14 -2.17
C CYS A 257 -8.86 13.87 -2.67
N ARG A 258 -9.64 12.80 -2.85
CA ARG A 258 -9.15 11.46 -3.30
C ARG A 258 -8.50 11.47 -4.69
N ASP A 259 -8.72 12.49 -5.51
CA ASP A 259 -8.14 12.65 -6.84
C ASP A 259 -6.72 13.24 -6.82
N GLY A 260 -6.14 13.46 -5.64
CA GLY A 260 -4.79 14.02 -5.50
C GLY A 260 -4.73 15.53 -5.73
N LYS A 261 -5.85 16.23 -5.64
CA LYS A 261 -5.91 17.70 -5.76
C LYS A 261 -6.29 18.35 -4.44
N ILE A 262 -5.75 19.54 -4.21
CA ILE A 262 -6.12 20.40 -3.08
C ILE A 262 -6.93 21.58 -3.61
N TYR A 263 -8.17 21.65 -3.17
CA TYR A 263 -9.12 22.71 -3.46
C TYR A 263 -9.04 23.79 -2.41
N THR A 264 -9.29 25.02 -2.81
CA THR A 264 -9.43 26.14 -1.89
C THR A 264 -10.79 26.80 -2.05
N LEU A 265 -11.52 26.87 -0.94
CA LEU A 265 -12.82 27.53 -0.82
C LEU A 265 -12.65 28.83 -0.05
N ARG A 266 -13.35 29.88 -0.47
CA ARG A 266 -13.41 31.17 0.24
C ARG A 266 -14.83 31.42 0.71
N LYS A 267 -14.98 32.28 1.72
CA LYS A 267 -16.28 32.70 2.23
C LYS A 267 -17.19 33.28 1.16
N ASP A 268 -16.71 34.25 0.37
CA ASP A 268 -17.57 35.02 -0.55
C ASP A 268 -17.79 34.36 -1.92
N SER A 269 -16.99 33.35 -2.28
CA SER A 269 -17.15 32.64 -3.55
C SER A 269 -17.96 31.37 -3.36
N SER A 270 -18.91 31.09 -4.25
CA SER A 270 -19.56 29.77 -4.32
C SER A 270 -18.73 28.75 -5.10
N GLU A 271 -17.81 29.23 -5.93
CA GLU A 271 -16.90 28.40 -6.72
C GLU A 271 -15.66 28.00 -5.92
N TYR A 272 -15.17 26.78 -6.20
CA TYR A 272 -13.90 26.29 -5.70
C TYR A 272 -12.78 26.60 -6.69
N ARG A 273 -11.56 26.81 -6.17
CA ARG A 273 -10.36 26.93 -7.01
C ARG A 273 -9.44 25.75 -6.75
N VAL A 274 -9.04 25.06 -7.80
CA VAL A 274 -7.92 24.09 -7.72
C VAL A 274 -6.66 24.87 -7.39
N CYS A 275 -6.07 24.58 -6.23
CA CYS A 275 -4.92 25.31 -5.72
C CYS A 275 -3.62 24.58 -6.03
N ILE A 276 -3.61 23.25 -5.87
CA ILE A 276 -2.42 22.40 -5.97
C ILE A 276 -2.83 21.07 -6.59
N GLU A 277 -2.06 20.59 -7.56
CA GLU A 277 -2.11 19.21 -8.03
C GLU A 277 -0.91 18.46 -7.44
N LEU A 278 -1.18 17.33 -6.80
CA LEU A 278 -0.18 16.46 -6.19
C LEU A 278 0.18 15.33 -7.16
N ASN A 279 1.41 14.82 -7.05
CA ASN A 279 1.87 13.71 -7.87
C ASN A 279 1.38 12.35 -7.36
N SER A 280 0.90 12.29 -6.11
CA SER A 280 0.50 11.08 -5.42
C SER A 280 -0.61 11.40 -4.41
N GLN A 281 -1.23 10.36 -3.85
CA GLN A 281 -2.28 10.51 -2.84
C GLN A 281 -1.74 11.15 -1.56
N ILE A 282 -2.60 11.93 -0.92
CA ILE A 282 -2.29 12.65 0.31
C ILE A 282 -2.46 11.75 1.54
N VAL A 283 -1.49 11.81 2.45
CA VAL A 283 -1.54 11.14 3.76
C VAL A 283 -1.96 12.11 4.86
N GLY A 284 -1.57 13.37 4.75
CA GLY A 284 -1.92 14.39 5.71
C GLY A 284 -1.68 15.81 5.20
N ILE A 285 -2.46 16.75 5.73
CA ILE A 285 -2.43 18.16 5.38
C ILE A 285 -2.39 19.00 6.64
N GLU A 286 -1.30 19.72 6.83
CA GLU A 286 -1.06 20.48 8.04
C GLU A 286 -0.72 21.92 7.73
N ARG A 287 -1.18 22.83 8.58
CA ARG A 287 -0.92 24.26 8.42
C ARG A 287 0.13 24.74 9.42
N LEU A 288 1.29 25.11 8.89
CA LEU A 288 2.34 25.78 9.65
C LEU A 288 2.33 27.28 9.31
N HIS A 289 1.89 28.12 10.25
CA HIS A 289 1.80 29.58 10.07
C HIS A 289 0.99 30.00 8.84
N LYS A 290 1.65 30.48 7.78
CA LYS A 290 1.08 30.91 6.49
C LYS A 290 1.30 29.89 5.37
N HIS A 291 1.83 28.73 5.68
CA HIS A 291 2.17 27.69 4.72
C HIS A 291 1.38 26.42 4.99
N LEU A 292 1.08 25.72 3.89
CA LEU A 292 0.39 24.45 3.88
C LEU A 292 1.42 23.38 3.60
N VAL A 293 1.63 22.47 4.54
CA VAL A 293 2.54 21.33 4.38
C VAL A 293 1.69 20.10 4.10
N VAL A 294 2.09 19.39 3.05
CA VAL A 294 1.36 18.25 2.51
C VAL A 294 2.31 17.07 2.51
N ALA A 295 1.88 15.97 3.13
CA ALA A 295 2.57 14.69 3.09
C ALA A 295 1.89 13.78 2.07
N CYS A 296 2.68 13.18 1.17
CA CYS A 296 2.20 12.34 0.09
C CYS A 296 2.72 10.90 0.23
N MET A 297 2.00 9.95 -0.38
CA MET A 297 2.34 8.52 -0.38
C MET A 297 3.65 8.19 -1.13
N ASP A 298 4.17 9.11 -1.96
CA ASP A 298 5.46 8.98 -2.66
C ASP A 298 6.68 9.29 -1.77
N LYS A 299 6.48 9.29 -0.44
CA LYS A 299 7.49 9.63 0.58
C LYS A 299 7.95 11.09 0.49
N THR A 300 7.19 11.97 -0.14
CA THR A 300 7.50 13.40 -0.20
C THR A 300 6.71 14.19 0.84
N ILE A 301 7.38 15.20 1.43
CA ILE A 301 6.72 16.27 2.17
C ILE A 301 6.94 17.55 1.38
N SER A 302 5.86 18.16 0.91
CA SER A 302 5.90 19.38 0.12
C SER A 302 5.22 20.53 0.86
N CYS A 303 5.85 21.70 0.87
CA CYS A 303 5.30 22.91 1.47
C CYS A 303 4.87 23.88 0.40
N TYR A 304 3.66 24.41 0.56
CA TYR A 304 3.00 25.31 -0.36
C TYR A 304 2.59 26.59 0.35
N THR A 305 2.54 27.68 -0.40
CA THR A 305 1.87 28.91 0.05
C THR A 305 0.35 28.75 0.01
N THR A 306 -0.40 29.59 0.73
CA THR A 306 -1.87 29.66 0.61
C THR A 306 -2.38 30.03 -0.79
N LYS A 307 -1.49 30.43 -1.71
CA LYS A 307 -1.80 30.71 -3.12
C LYS A 307 -1.51 29.50 -4.03
N GLY A 308 -0.93 28.42 -3.51
CA GLY A 308 -0.62 27.20 -4.27
C GLY A 308 0.80 27.12 -4.83
N LYS A 309 1.65 28.13 -4.63
CA LYS A 309 3.06 28.05 -5.04
C LYS A 309 3.83 27.10 -4.13
N LYS A 310 4.49 26.08 -4.71
CA LYS A 310 5.40 25.17 -4.02
C LYS A 310 6.67 25.91 -3.58
N LEU A 311 7.01 25.82 -2.30
CA LEU A 311 8.20 26.45 -1.69
C LEU A 311 9.36 25.46 -1.61
N TRP A 312 9.08 24.25 -1.15
CA TRP A 312 10.09 23.21 -0.98
C TRP A 312 9.47 21.82 -0.91
N THR A 313 10.32 20.81 -1.16
CA THR A 313 9.97 19.40 -1.04
C THR A 313 11.13 18.65 -0.38
N ILE A 314 10.81 17.75 0.54
CA ILE A 314 11.74 16.84 1.20
C ILE A 314 11.37 15.42 0.79
N GLN A 315 12.36 14.62 0.38
CA GLN A 315 12.19 13.19 0.19
C GLN A 315 12.55 12.46 1.47
N LEU A 316 11.64 11.63 1.96
CA LEU A 316 11.88 10.76 3.10
C LEU A 316 12.37 9.37 2.63
N PRO A 317 13.16 8.67 3.46
CA PRO A 317 13.67 7.34 3.11
C PRO A 317 12.57 6.27 3.09
N VAL A 318 11.51 6.46 3.88
CA VAL A 318 10.45 5.47 4.12
C VAL A 318 9.08 6.14 4.01
N ASN A 319 8.01 5.34 3.89
CA ASN A 319 6.63 5.80 3.79
C ASN A 319 6.18 6.59 5.02
N ILE A 320 5.31 7.56 4.78
CA ILE A 320 4.67 8.40 5.80
C ILE A 320 3.36 7.73 6.17
N LEU A 321 3.12 7.53 7.47
CA LEU A 321 1.89 6.92 7.98
C LEU A 321 0.92 7.98 8.49
N CYS A 322 1.41 8.92 9.27
CA CYS A 322 0.61 9.98 9.87
C CYS A 322 1.38 11.29 10.00
N THR A 323 0.65 12.40 10.05
CA THR A 323 1.19 13.72 10.34
C THR A 323 0.43 14.35 11.49
N SER A 324 1.12 15.20 12.24
CA SER A 324 0.50 16.04 13.27
C SER A 324 1.30 17.34 13.41
N VAL A 325 0.73 18.31 14.10
CA VAL A 325 1.37 19.61 14.33
C VAL A 325 1.72 19.74 15.79
N MET A 326 2.99 20.05 16.06
CA MET A 326 3.44 20.44 17.40
C MET A 326 3.45 21.97 17.47
N ASP A 327 2.59 22.55 18.31
CA ASP A 327 2.46 23.99 18.50
C ASP A 327 2.81 24.39 19.95
N LEU A 328 4.04 24.87 20.15
CA LEU A 328 4.51 25.37 21.43
C LEU A 328 4.23 26.86 21.56
N LYS A 329 3.02 27.20 22.01
CA LYS A 329 2.54 28.59 22.15
C LYS A 329 3.53 29.50 22.91
N ALA A 330 4.10 29.00 24.01
CA ALA A 330 5.04 29.76 24.85
C ALA A 330 6.35 30.16 24.14
N LYS A 331 6.82 29.37 23.17
CA LYS A 331 8.05 29.62 22.41
C LYS A 331 7.78 30.14 20.99
N GLY A 332 6.51 30.28 20.59
CA GLY A 332 6.13 30.57 19.20
C GLY A 332 6.67 29.54 18.22
N PHE A 333 6.83 28.28 18.65
CA PHE A 333 7.52 27.24 17.89
C PHE A 333 6.50 26.22 17.37
N LYS A 334 6.20 26.33 16.07
CA LYS A 334 5.26 25.44 15.37
C LYS A 334 5.97 24.60 14.32
N VAL A 335 5.90 23.29 14.46
CA VAL A 335 6.63 22.32 13.63
C VAL A 335 5.76 21.12 13.23
N LEU A 336 6.20 20.41 12.20
CA LEU A 336 5.53 19.21 11.70
C LEU A 336 6.09 17.97 12.39
N LEU A 337 5.21 17.12 12.90
CA LEU A 337 5.50 15.76 13.33
C LEU A 337 5.13 14.80 12.20
N VAL A 338 6.03 13.88 11.88
CA VAL A 338 5.83 12.90 10.81
C VAL A 338 6.13 11.51 11.35
N GLY A 339 5.10 10.66 11.40
CA GLY A 339 5.24 9.24 11.73
C GLY A 339 5.64 8.44 10.49
N LEU A 340 6.72 7.67 10.60
CA LEU A 340 7.28 6.86 9.52
C LEU A 340 7.16 5.37 9.80
N GLU A 341 7.13 4.57 8.74
CA GLU A 341 7.02 3.10 8.82
C GLU A 341 8.24 2.43 9.48
N ASN A 342 9.39 3.11 9.60
CA ASN A 342 10.58 2.59 10.28
C ASN A 342 10.58 2.84 11.80
N ASN A 343 9.41 2.97 12.41
CA ASN A 343 9.21 3.21 13.85
C ASN A 343 9.87 4.51 14.34
N GLU A 344 9.97 5.53 13.48
CA GLU A 344 10.50 6.85 13.83
C GLU A 344 9.42 7.91 13.68
N VAL A 345 9.38 8.84 14.64
CA VAL A 345 8.67 10.11 14.52
C VAL A 345 9.71 11.20 14.32
N ARG A 346 9.67 11.85 13.15
CA ARG A 346 10.59 12.94 12.81
C ARG A 346 9.92 14.28 12.97
N ILE A 347 10.66 15.22 13.56
CA ILE A 347 10.21 16.59 13.81
C ILE A 347 10.86 17.53 12.81
N TYR A 348 10.07 18.16 11.96
CA TYR A 348 10.55 19.06 10.91
C TYR A 348 10.16 20.51 11.19
N ARG A 349 11.16 21.38 11.23
CA ARG A 349 10.98 22.84 11.16
C ARG A 349 11.33 23.27 9.76
N GLU A 350 10.30 23.63 8.99
CA GLU A 350 10.44 23.90 7.56
C GLU A 350 11.15 22.73 6.84
N LYS A 351 12.34 22.96 6.27
CA LYS A 351 13.13 21.92 5.59
C LYS A 351 14.03 21.11 6.53
N ASN A 352 14.27 21.62 7.74
CA ASN A 352 15.30 21.11 8.63
C ASN A 352 14.70 20.04 9.55
N LEU A 353 15.38 18.90 9.64
CA LEU A 353 15.10 17.90 10.66
C LEU A 353 15.64 18.43 11.99
N VAL A 354 14.76 18.55 12.96
CA VAL A 354 15.10 19.10 14.28
C VAL A 354 15.42 17.98 15.26
N ASP A 355 14.56 16.96 15.29
CA ASP A 355 14.66 15.87 16.26
C ASP A 355 14.07 14.59 15.66
N THR A 356 14.47 13.44 16.20
CA THR A 356 13.98 12.12 15.81
C THR A 356 13.70 11.30 17.06
N LEU A 357 12.43 10.96 17.25
CA LEU A 357 11.96 10.09 18.32
C LEU A 357 11.82 8.66 17.77
N LYS A 358 12.53 7.71 18.37
CA LYS A 358 12.39 6.29 18.04
C LYS A 358 11.32 5.65 18.92
N LEU A 359 10.42 4.91 18.28
CA LEU A 359 9.36 4.14 18.90
C LEU A 359 9.66 2.64 18.82
N ASN A 360 8.93 1.86 19.61
CA ASN A 360 9.06 0.40 19.60
C ASN A 360 8.36 -0.23 18.38
N ASP A 361 7.28 0.41 17.91
CA ASP A 361 6.45 -0.04 16.79
C ASP A 361 6.02 1.16 15.92
N ARG A 362 5.39 0.89 14.78
CA ARG A 362 5.01 1.91 13.78
C ARG A 362 3.92 2.85 14.34
N PRO A 363 4.07 4.18 14.21
CA PRO A 363 3.06 5.15 14.65
C PRO A 363 1.90 5.25 13.66
N GLU A 364 0.67 4.99 14.10
CA GLU A 364 -0.55 5.16 13.29
C GLU A 364 -1.25 6.48 13.56
N ALA A 365 -1.29 6.95 14.81
CA ALA A 365 -1.89 8.22 15.17
C ALA A 365 -1.00 9.04 16.10
N LEU A 366 -0.92 10.34 15.84
CA LEU A 366 -0.14 11.31 16.61
C LEU A 366 -1.04 12.50 16.97
N CYS A 367 -1.07 12.87 18.24
CA CYS A 367 -1.71 14.10 18.72
C CYS A 367 -0.78 14.80 19.69
N PHE A 368 -0.56 16.11 19.48
CA PHE A 368 0.23 16.93 20.37
C PHE A 368 -0.65 18.02 21.00
N GLY A 369 -0.52 18.20 22.30
CA GLY A 369 -1.22 19.27 23.01
C GLY A 369 -1.16 19.09 24.52
N ARG A 370 -2.07 19.77 25.21
CA ARG A 370 -2.21 19.67 26.66
C ARG A 370 -2.88 18.35 27.03
N TYR A 371 -2.23 17.58 27.89
CA TYR A 371 -2.79 16.36 28.46
C TYR A 371 -2.59 16.37 29.98
N GLY A 372 -3.68 16.17 30.70
CA GLY A 372 -3.78 16.48 32.11
C GLY A 372 -3.44 17.95 32.40
N ARG A 373 -2.40 18.17 33.20
CA ARG A 373 -1.88 19.50 33.56
C ARG A 373 -0.63 19.92 32.80
N GLU A 374 -0.08 19.04 31.97
CA GLU A 374 1.12 19.35 31.19
C GLU A 374 0.71 19.85 29.79
N ASP A 375 1.17 21.05 29.42
CA ASP A 375 0.78 21.69 28.15
C ASP A 375 1.45 21.05 26.92
N ASN A 376 2.58 20.36 27.12
CA ASN A 376 3.44 19.88 26.03
C ASN A 376 3.54 18.35 26.06
N THR A 377 2.48 17.66 25.68
CA THR A 377 2.42 16.20 25.64
C THR A 377 2.18 15.72 24.20
N LEU A 378 2.96 14.73 23.78
CA LEU A 378 2.75 13.97 22.55
C LEU A 378 2.14 12.61 22.91
N VAL A 379 0.94 12.38 22.40
CA VAL A 379 0.28 11.08 22.44
C VAL A 379 0.51 10.38 21.11
N CYS A 380 0.98 9.14 21.17
CA CYS A 380 1.21 8.29 20.01
C CYS A 380 0.51 6.95 20.21
N VAL A 381 -0.24 6.52 19.19
CA VAL A 381 -0.83 5.18 19.11
C VAL A 381 -0.11 4.41 18.02
N THR A 382 0.36 3.20 18.34
CA THR A 382 1.07 2.32 17.40
C THR A 382 0.15 1.28 16.77
N ALA A 383 0.59 0.64 15.69
CA ALA A 383 -0.19 -0.40 15.01
C ALA A 383 -0.45 -1.65 15.86
N SER A 384 0.44 -1.96 16.82
CA SER A 384 0.18 -3.00 17.82
C SER A 384 -0.98 -2.66 18.77
N GLY A 385 -1.51 -1.44 18.69
CA GLY A 385 -2.53 -0.91 19.59
C GLY A 385 -1.97 -0.38 20.91
N ALA A 386 -0.66 -0.09 20.98
CA ALA A 386 -0.02 0.43 22.19
C ALA A 386 -0.20 1.95 22.31
N LEU A 387 -0.35 2.42 23.54
CA LEU A 387 -0.42 3.84 23.87
C LEU A 387 0.92 4.33 24.43
N HIS A 388 1.51 5.30 23.75
CA HIS A 388 2.71 6.00 24.21
C HIS A 388 2.39 7.46 24.54
N ILE A 389 2.84 7.92 25.70
CA ILE A 389 2.70 9.31 26.14
C ILE A 389 4.09 9.86 26.43
N TYR A 390 4.48 10.88 25.67
CA TYR A 390 5.74 11.59 25.84
C TYR A 390 5.51 13.02 26.31
N ILE A 391 6.23 13.45 27.34
CA ILE A 391 6.22 14.82 27.83
C ILE A 391 7.47 15.52 27.32
N LEU A 392 7.30 16.71 26.73
CA LEU A 392 8.43 17.52 26.30
C LEU A 392 9.07 18.22 27.49
N LYS A 393 10.39 18.07 27.66
CA LYS A 393 11.13 18.76 28.73
C LYS A 393 11.02 20.28 28.56
N ARG A 394 10.82 21.02 29.66
CA ARG A 394 10.79 22.50 29.63
C ARG A 394 12.10 23.10 29.12
N THR A 395 13.22 22.44 29.43
CA THR A 395 14.58 22.79 29.01
C THR A 395 14.92 22.34 27.59
N ALA A 396 13.98 21.73 26.86
CA ALA A 396 14.24 21.30 25.48
C ALA A 396 14.53 22.52 24.59
N GLU A 397 15.73 22.55 24.03
CA GLU A 397 16.12 23.52 23.02
C GLU A 397 16.26 22.79 21.69
N TYR A 398 15.53 23.27 20.70
CA TYR A 398 15.57 22.75 19.35
C TYR A 398 16.60 23.55 18.55
N THR A 399 17.86 23.15 18.62
CA THR A 399 18.87 23.63 17.67
C THR A 399 18.58 23.05 16.30
N GLU A 400 18.54 23.90 15.28
CA GLU A 400 18.46 23.45 13.91
C GLU A 400 19.68 22.60 13.61
N GLN A 401 19.48 21.28 13.50
CA GLN A 401 20.45 20.45 12.83
C GLN A 401 20.37 20.85 11.37
N VAL A 402 21.14 21.87 10.99
CA VAL A 402 21.41 22.13 9.58
C VAL A 402 22.14 20.88 9.12
N ALA A 403 21.38 19.95 8.55
CA ALA A 403 21.92 18.83 7.85
C ALA A 403 22.54 19.37 6.54
N TYR A 404 23.62 20.14 6.67
CA TYR A 404 24.73 20.05 5.74
C TYR A 404 25.26 18.62 5.87
N LYS A 405 24.49 17.66 5.35
CA LYS A 405 25.10 16.57 4.63
C LYS A 405 25.82 17.28 3.51
N GLY A 406 27.10 17.58 3.73
CA GLY A 406 28.00 17.88 2.63
C GLY A 406 27.82 16.82 1.54
N PRO A 407 28.32 17.06 0.31
CA PRO A 407 28.27 16.05 -0.75
C PRO A 407 28.59 14.68 -0.12
N PRO A 408 27.71 13.66 -0.32
CA PRO A 408 27.71 12.43 0.47
C PRO A 408 29.14 11.97 0.55
N VAL A 409 29.75 11.92 1.75
CA VAL A 409 31.21 11.80 1.96
C VAL A 409 31.78 10.98 0.82
N GLY A 410 32.26 11.69 -0.21
CA GLY A 410 32.41 11.11 -1.53
C GLY A 410 33.33 9.93 -1.37
N LEU A 411 32.87 8.74 -1.78
CA LEU A 411 33.56 7.45 -1.63
C LEU A 411 35.07 7.67 -1.40
N LYS A 412 35.49 7.78 -0.14
CA LYS A 412 36.91 7.69 0.22
C LYS A 412 37.35 6.23 0.19
N THR A 413 36.54 5.35 -0.41
CA THR A 413 37.00 4.09 -0.95
C THR A 413 37.94 4.44 -2.10
N LYS A 414 39.22 4.59 -1.75
CA LYS A 414 40.32 4.46 -2.70
C LYS A 414 39.97 3.28 -3.61
N LEU A 415 39.87 3.51 -4.92
CA LEU A 415 39.63 2.44 -5.89
C LEU A 415 40.60 1.32 -5.56
N ASP A 416 40.07 0.12 -5.29
CA ASP A 416 40.88 -1.05 -4.96
C ASP A 416 41.51 -1.58 -6.25
N ILE A 417 42.49 -0.82 -6.75
CA ILE A 417 43.25 -1.16 -7.94
C ILE A 417 44.25 -2.24 -7.50
N PRO A 418 44.12 -3.48 -7.99
CA PRO A 418 45.05 -4.54 -7.63
C PRO A 418 46.47 -4.11 -7.98
N LYS A 419 47.40 -4.27 -7.03
CA LYS A 419 48.80 -3.93 -7.29
C LYS A 419 49.41 -4.92 -8.28
N LYS A 420 50.05 -4.41 -9.32
CA LYS A 420 50.85 -5.23 -10.24
C LYS A 420 52.05 -5.80 -9.48
N THR A 421 52.13 -7.12 -9.44
CA THR A 421 53.23 -7.85 -8.79
C THR A 421 54.46 -7.87 -9.69
N GLN A 422 55.61 -8.25 -9.14
CA GLN A 422 56.85 -8.41 -9.92
C GLN A 422 56.66 -9.38 -11.10
N MET A 423 55.90 -10.47 -10.89
CA MET A 423 55.55 -11.43 -11.96
C MET A 423 54.87 -10.79 -13.18
N PHE A 424 54.00 -9.79 -12.97
CA PHE A 424 53.36 -9.06 -14.06
C PHE A 424 54.39 -8.24 -14.84
N VAL A 425 55.33 -7.60 -14.13
CA VAL A 425 56.40 -6.80 -14.74
C VAL A 425 57.33 -7.71 -15.56
N ASP A 426 57.72 -8.85 -14.99
CA ASP A 426 58.61 -9.82 -15.64
C ASP A 426 57.94 -10.42 -16.91
N GLN A 427 56.64 -10.73 -16.86
CA GLN A 427 55.89 -11.14 -18.05
C GLN A 427 55.86 -10.05 -19.13
N THR A 428 55.73 -8.78 -18.74
CA THR A 428 55.71 -7.65 -19.70
C THR A 428 57.06 -7.50 -20.40
N VAL A 429 58.18 -7.75 -19.71
CA VAL A 429 59.52 -7.76 -20.32
C VAL A 429 59.66 -8.93 -21.30
N ARG A 430 59.23 -10.12 -20.91
CA ARG A 430 59.22 -11.31 -21.79
C ARG A 430 58.39 -11.08 -23.06
N GLU A 431 57.19 -10.52 -22.93
CA GLU A 431 56.31 -10.21 -24.08
C GLU A 431 56.95 -9.16 -25.01
N ARG A 432 57.72 -8.21 -24.47
CA ARG A 432 58.42 -7.20 -25.27
C ARG A 432 59.58 -7.80 -26.08
N GLU A 433 60.32 -8.73 -25.50
CA GLU A 433 61.50 -9.34 -26.13
C GLU A 433 61.13 -10.45 -27.13
N HIS A 434 60.11 -11.27 -26.82
CA HIS A 434 59.73 -12.46 -27.60
C HIS A 434 58.31 -12.40 -28.20
N GLY A 435 57.72 -11.21 -28.33
CA GLY A 435 56.32 -11.06 -28.73
C GLY A 435 55.97 -11.65 -30.12
N THR A 436 56.91 -11.61 -31.07
CA THR A 436 56.71 -12.15 -32.43
C THR A 436 56.59 -13.67 -32.43
N GLU A 437 57.44 -14.37 -31.67
CA GLU A 437 57.40 -15.83 -31.52
C GLU A 437 56.13 -16.28 -30.78
N MET A 438 55.76 -15.57 -29.71
CA MET A 438 54.53 -15.83 -28.96
C MET A 438 53.29 -15.67 -29.85
N PHE A 439 53.25 -14.65 -30.69
CA PHE A 439 52.15 -14.45 -31.64
C PHE A 439 52.06 -15.57 -32.69
N GLN A 440 53.19 -16.00 -33.25
CA GLN A 440 53.21 -17.08 -34.24
C GLN A 440 52.76 -18.42 -33.64
N SER A 441 53.24 -18.76 -32.43
CA SER A 441 52.80 -19.94 -31.69
C SER A 441 51.30 -19.88 -31.40
N PHE A 442 50.80 -18.74 -30.92
CA PHE A 442 49.38 -18.56 -30.65
C PHE A 442 48.52 -18.72 -31.91
N GLN A 443 48.93 -18.17 -33.05
CA GLN A 443 48.19 -18.33 -34.31
C GLN A 443 48.14 -19.78 -34.78
N HIS A 444 49.27 -20.49 -34.69
CA HIS A 444 49.34 -21.92 -35.01
C HIS A 444 48.40 -22.74 -34.11
N ASP A 445 48.46 -22.53 -32.80
CA ASP A 445 47.65 -23.28 -31.83
C ASP A 445 46.17 -22.91 -31.95
N LEU A 446 45.85 -21.65 -32.23
CA LEU A 446 44.48 -21.21 -32.49
C LEU A 446 43.90 -21.85 -33.75
N GLN A 447 44.70 -22.03 -34.81
CA GLN A 447 44.27 -22.73 -36.01
C GLN A 447 44.01 -24.20 -35.74
N LEU A 448 44.89 -24.88 -34.99
CA LEU A 448 44.68 -26.26 -34.57
C LEU A 448 43.44 -26.41 -33.68
N MET A 449 43.23 -25.50 -32.73
CA MET A 449 42.05 -25.46 -31.89
C MET A 449 40.78 -25.28 -32.72
N ARG A 450 40.75 -24.34 -33.67
CA ARG A 450 39.62 -24.13 -34.59
C ARG A 450 39.31 -25.39 -35.40
N LEU A 451 40.35 -26.05 -35.92
CA LEU A 451 40.19 -27.30 -36.67
C LEU A 451 39.60 -28.41 -35.78
N GLN A 452 40.11 -28.58 -34.56
CA GLN A 452 39.63 -29.58 -33.62
C GLN A 452 38.20 -29.29 -33.12
N ALA A 453 37.88 -28.02 -32.88
CA ALA A 453 36.54 -27.57 -32.55
C ALA A 453 35.58 -27.88 -33.70
N ALA A 454 35.93 -27.55 -34.95
CA ALA A 454 35.12 -27.83 -36.13
C ALA A 454 34.91 -29.35 -36.34
N LYS A 455 35.95 -30.17 -36.20
CA LYS A 455 35.85 -31.64 -36.27
C LYS A 455 34.92 -32.20 -35.20
N THR A 456 35.07 -31.73 -33.96
CA THR A 456 34.23 -32.16 -32.83
C THR A 456 32.79 -31.69 -32.99
N TYR A 457 32.58 -30.48 -33.47
CA TYR A 457 31.25 -29.92 -33.76
C TYR A 457 30.54 -30.71 -34.86
N LEU A 458 31.21 -30.99 -35.97
CA LEU A 458 30.67 -31.81 -37.06
C LEU A 458 30.33 -33.24 -36.57
N LYS A 459 31.20 -33.84 -35.74
CA LYS A 459 30.89 -35.12 -35.09
C LYS A 459 29.63 -35.02 -34.22
N GLY A 460 29.47 -33.93 -33.47
CA GLY A 460 28.28 -33.65 -32.65
C GLY A 460 27.00 -33.49 -33.47
N LEU A 461 27.05 -32.73 -34.57
CA LEU A 461 25.92 -32.57 -35.51
C LEU A 461 25.50 -33.89 -36.16
N ASN A 462 26.46 -34.68 -36.64
CA ASN A 462 26.20 -35.98 -37.27
C ASN A 462 25.61 -37.01 -36.28
N SER A 463 25.92 -36.88 -34.99
CA SER A 463 25.42 -37.75 -33.93
C SER A 463 24.22 -37.15 -33.17
N SER A 464 23.80 -35.92 -33.51
CA SER A 464 22.68 -35.18 -32.90
C SER A 464 22.74 -35.09 -31.37
N ILE A 465 23.93 -34.99 -30.78
CA ILE A 465 24.18 -35.02 -29.31
C ILE A 465 23.79 -33.70 -28.61
N THR A 466 23.30 -32.71 -29.35
CA THR A 466 23.00 -31.38 -28.81
C THR A 466 21.62 -31.34 -28.14
N PRO A 467 21.52 -30.77 -26.92
CA PRO A 467 20.26 -30.56 -26.20
C PRO A 467 19.46 -29.34 -26.68
N ILE A 468 19.95 -28.67 -27.73
CA ILE A 468 19.34 -27.52 -28.39
C ILE A 468 19.25 -27.85 -29.87
N SER A 469 18.08 -27.59 -30.47
CA SER A 469 17.87 -27.78 -31.90
C SER A 469 18.44 -26.61 -32.70
N ASP A 470 19.14 -26.93 -33.78
CA ASP A 470 19.63 -25.97 -34.78
C ASP A 470 18.60 -25.70 -35.90
N ASP A 471 17.44 -26.36 -35.86
CA ASP A 471 16.39 -26.24 -36.88
C ASP A 471 15.53 -24.98 -36.64
N PRO A 472 15.52 -24.00 -37.56
CA PRO A 472 14.73 -22.78 -37.40
C PRO A 472 13.21 -23.04 -37.39
N ASP A 473 12.75 -24.18 -37.92
CA ASP A 473 11.35 -24.57 -37.91
C ASP A 473 10.95 -25.36 -36.66
N LEU A 474 11.92 -25.93 -35.92
CA LEU A 474 11.69 -26.70 -34.69
C LEU A 474 12.69 -26.29 -33.57
N PRO A 475 12.71 -25.01 -33.15
CA PRO A 475 13.62 -24.54 -32.11
C PRO A 475 13.21 -25.09 -30.73
N LEU A 476 13.87 -26.16 -30.30
CA LEU A 476 13.58 -26.88 -29.07
C LEU A 476 14.80 -26.89 -28.17
N LYS A 477 14.55 -26.71 -26.88
CA LYS A 477 15.53 -26.90 -25.81
C LYS A 477 15.05 -28.01 -24.88
N LEU A 478 15.89 -29.02 -24.71
CA LEU A 478 15.66 -30.16 -23.83
C LEU A 478 16.62 -30.06 -22.64
N SER A 479 16.09 -30.17 -21.44
CA SER A 479 16.89 -30.33 -20.23
C SER A 479 16.27 -31.39 -19.35
N ALA A 480 17.09 -32.10 -18.57
CA ALA A 480 16.61 -33.11 -17.66
C ALA A 480 17.33 -32.99 -16.32
N THR A 481 16.57 -33.12 -15.25
CA THR A 481 17.10 -33.14 -13.88
C THR A 481 16.64 -34.43 -13.23
N VAL A 482 17.56 -35.12 -12.54
CA VAL A 482 17.27 -36.38 -11.85
C VAL A 482 17.18 -36.08 -10.36
N GLN A 483 16.08 -36.48 -9.75
CA GLN A 483 15.82 -36.35 -8.31
C GLN A 483 15.63 -37.75 -7.71
N GLY A 484 16.28 -38.01 -6.58
CA GLY A 484 16.22 -39.29 -5.88
C GLY A 484 17.59 -39.81 -5.49
N ILE A 485 17.63 -40.62 -4.43
CA ILE A 485 18.85 -41.21 -3.85
C ILE A 485 18.82 -42.76 -3.84
N GLY A 486 17.64 -43.37 -4.01
CA GLY A 486 17.45 -44.82 -3.95
C GLY A 486 17.43 -45.51 -5.32
N PRO A 487 16.98 -46.78 -5.40
CA PRO A 487 16.87 -47.49 -6.68
C PRO A 487 15.81 -46.91 -7.60
N VAL A 488 14.91 -46.06 -7.09
CA VAL A 488 13.91 -45.34 -7.88
C VAL A 488 14.28 -43.87 -7.95
N PHE A 489 14.46 -43.37 -9.16
CA PHE A 489 14.70 -41.97 -9.47
C PHE A 489 13.49 -41.37 -10.19
N GLN A 490 13.21 -40.11 -9.90
CA GLN A 490 12.28 -39.30 -10.66
C GLN A 490 13.08 -38.35 -11.54
N MET A 491 13.00 -38.56 -12.85
CA MET A 491 13.61 -37.68 -13.84
C MET A 491 12.58 -36.67 -14.32
N LEU A 492 12.88 -35.39 -14.11
CA LEU A 492 12.09 -34.28 -14.60
C LEU A 492 12.69 -33.77 -15.91
N VAL A 493 12.02 -34.09 -17.01
CA VAL A 493 12.38 -33.61 -18.36
C VAL A 493 11.64 -32.31 -18.63
N THR A 494 12.39 -31.24 -18.88
CA THR A 494 11.88 -29.93 -19.25
C THR A 494 12.12 -29.70 -20.73
N VAL A 495 11.03 -29.43 -21.47
CA VAL A 495 11.07 -29.08 -22.89
C VAL A 495 10.50 -27.69 -23.08
N GLU A 496 11.24 -26.86 -23.80
CA GLU A 496 10.89 -25.48 -24.08
C GLU A 496 10.97 -25.24 -25.59
N ASN A 497 9.92 -24.66 -26.16
CA ASN A 497 9.94 -24.15 -27.52
C ASN A 497 10.55 -22.74 -27.50
N THR A 498 11.73 -22.57 -28.09
CA THR A 498 12.48 -21.32 -28.08
C THR A 498 12.18 -20.42 -29.30
N ALA A 499 11.11 -20.70 -30.05
CA ALA A 499 10.65 -19.84 -31.13
C ALA A 499 10.33 -18.42 -30.63
N SER A 500 10.67 -17.41 -31.43
CA SER A 500 10.24 -16.03 -31.18
C SER A 500 8.76 -15.89 -31.52
N VAL A 501 8.00 -15.28 -30.61
CA VAL A 501 6.58 -15.00 -30.84
C VAL A 501 6.48 -13.78 -31.77
N SER A 502 6.21 -14.00 -33.06
CA SER A 502 5.64 -12.94 -33.91
C SER A 502 4.11 -13.03 -33.82
N ALA A 503 3.45 -11.88 -33.66
CA ALA A 503 2.02 -11.80 -33.39
C ALA A 503 1.11 -12.35 -34.52
N SER A 504 1.68 -12.68 -35.68
CA SER A 504 0.95 -13.12 -36.87
C SER A 504 0.87 -14.64 -37.06
N ASP A 505 1.76 -15.43 -36.46
CA ASP A 505 1.69 -16.90 -36.54
C ASP A 505 2.51 -17.57 -35.41
N PRO A 506 1.89 -17.93 -34.27
CA PRO A 506 2.59 -18.67 -33.23
C PRO A 506 2.92 -20.07 -33.75
N LYS A 507 4.18 -20.28 -34.17
CA LYS A 507 4.68 -21.61 -34.58
C LYS A 507 4.57 -22.61 -33.42
N LEU A 508 3.46 -23.35 -33.41
CA LEU A 508 3.21 -24.45 -32.50
C LEU A 508 3.97 -25.68 -32.99
N ASN A 509 4.87 -26.20 -32.15
CA ASN A 509 5.54 -27.45 -32.45
C ASN A 509 4.62 -28.61 -32.03
N THR A 510 4.06 -29.31 -33.02
CA THR A 510 3.17 -30.48 -32.85
C THR A 510 3.89 -31.77 -33.24
N ASP A 511 3.29 -32.92 -32.91
CA ASP A 511 3.77 -34.26 -33.30
C ASP A 511 5.19 -34.63 -32.84
N LEU A 512 5.58 -34.16 -31.66
CA LEU A 512 6.85 -34.53 -31.02
C LEU A 512 6.66 -35.70 -30.05
N LYS A 513 7.60 -36.64 -30.07
CA LYS A 513 7.67 -37.76 -29.13
C LYS A 513 9.03 -37.79 -28.44
N LEU A 514 9.01 -38.06 -27.15
CA LEU A 514 10.16 -38.34 -26.32
C LEU A 514 10.37 -39.85 -26.22
N MET A 515 11.59 -40.30 -26.44
CA MET A 515 12.01 -41.69 -26.27
C MET A 515 13.26 -41.74 -25.41
N PHE A 516 13.37 -42.78 -24.58
CA PHE A 516 14.58 -43.04 -23.80
C PHE A 516 15.31 -44.26 -24.34
N LYS A 517 16.59 -44.09 -24.67
CA LYS A 517 17.52 -45.18 -24.95
C LYS A 517 18.42 -45.37 -23.73
N TYR A 518 18.38 -46.58 -23.18
CA TYR A 518 19.11 -47.03 -21.99
C TYR A 518 19.40 -48.53 -22.13
N SER A 519 20.23 -49.09 -21.24
CA SER A 519 20.46 -50.52 -21.19
C SER A 519 19.40 -51.19 -20.30
N ASP A 520 18.59 -52.08 -20.89
CA ASP A 520 17.49 -52.79 -20.20
C ASP A 520 18.00 -53.71 -19.06
N SER A 521 19.31 -53.98 -18.98
CA SER A 521 19.92 -54.73 -17.88
C SER A 521 20.19 -53.87 -16.63
N VAL A 522 20.17 -52.54 -16.74
CA VAL A 522 20.56 -51.61 -15.66
C VAL A 522 19.39 -50.76 -15.20
N TYR A 523 18.56 -50.25 -16.13
CA TYR A 523 17.45 -49.36 -15.81
C TYR A 523 16.14 -49.83 -16.44
N SER A 524 15.02 -49.54 -15.79
CA SER A 524 13.66 -49.59 -16.33
C SER A 524 13.05 -48.20 -16.27
N VAL A 525 12.47 -47.73 -17.38
CA VAL A 525 11.94 -46.36 -17.50
C VAL A 525 10.45 -46.41 -17.83
N THR A 526 9.63 -45.74 -17.02
CA THR A 526 8.17 -45.66 -17.19
C THR A 526 7.70 -44.19 -17.19
N PRO A 527 7.03 -43.70 -18.25
CA PRO A 527 6.80 -44.34 -19.56
C PRO A 527 8.06 -44.32 -20.45
N ARG A 528 8.22 -45.36 -21.30
CA ARG A 528 9.37 -45.48 -22.24
C ARG A 528 9.28 -44.53 -23.43
N ILE A 529 8.06 -44.26 -23.90
CA ILE A 529 7.76 -43.34 -24.99
C ILE A 529 6.64 -42.42 -24.52
N PHE A 530 6.79 -41.11 -24.74
CA PHE A 530 5.81 -40.10 -24.37
C PHE A 530 5.54 -39.16 -25.55
N SER A 531 4.28 -38.85 -25.83
CA SER A 531 3.91 -37.86 -26.85
C SER A 531 3.72 -36.50 -26.18
N PHE A 532 4.40 -35.47 -26.69
CA PHE A 532 4.23 -34.12 -26.15
C PHE A 532 2.88 -33.53 -26.57
N PRO A 533 2.24 -32.72 -25.70
CA PRO A 533 1.18 -31.82 -26.15
C PRO A 533 1.76 -30.75 -27.11
N PRO A 534 0.92 -30.01 -27.85
CA PRO A 534 1.37 -28.88 -28.66
C PRO A 534 2.20 -27.90 -27.80
N LEU A 535 3.46 -27.70 -28.17
CA LEU A 535 4.38 -26.87 -27.39
C LEU A 535 4.24 -25.41 -27.81
N VAL A 536 3.63 -24.61 -26.93
CA VAL A 536 3.53 -23.16 -27.09
C VAL A 536 4.91 -22.53 -26.92
N PRO A 537 5.29 -21.55 -27.77
CA PRO A 537 6.54 -20.82 -27.63
C PRO A 537 6.72 -20.21 -26.23
N GLN A 538 7.95 -20.23 -25.72
CA GLN A 538 8.38 -19.64 -24.44
C GLN A 538 7.73 -20.23 -23.18
N ILE A 539 7.03 -21.36 -23.30
CA ILE A 539 6.52 -22.12 -22.15
C ILE A 539 7.40 -23.34 -21.91
N ALA A 540 7.89 -23.48 -20.68
CA ALA A 540 8.66 -24.64 -20.24
C ALA A 540 7.73 -25.74 -19.71
N TYR A 541 7.57 -26.81 -20.48
CA TYR A 541 6.77 -27.97 -20.10
C TYR A 541 7.63 -28.99 -19.34
N LYS A 542 7.16 -29.41 -18.17
CA LYS A 542 7.88 -30.32 -17.27
C LYS A 542 7.16 -31.66 -17.19
N PHE A 543 7.88 -32.74 -17.48
CA PHE A 543 7.36 -34.10 -17.47
C PHE A 543 8.16 -34.96 -16.51
N SER A 544 7.46 -35.60 -15.58
CA SER A 544 8.07 -36.56 -14.65
C SER A 544 8.08 -37.95 -15.25
N VAL A 545 9.26 -38.56 -15.30
CA VAL A 545 9.48 -39.94 -15.73
C VAL A 545 10.08 -40.72 -14.58
N ARG A 546 9.51 -41.89 -14.28
CA ARG A 546 10.01 -42.76 -13.22
C ARG A 546 11.06 -43.70 -13.79
N ILE A 547 12.22 -43.74 -13.16
CA ILE A 547 13.34 -44.62 -13.52
C ILE A 547 13.59 -45.55 -12.33
N GLU A 548 13.76 -46.82 -12.59
CA GLU A 548 14.09 -47.85 -11.60
C GLU A 548 15.40 -48.52 -11.99
N CYS A 549 16.34 -48.61 -11.05
CA CYS A 549 17.63 -49.29 -11.20
C CYS A 549 17.45 -50.76 -10.84
N ILE A 550 17.66 -51.66 -11.81
CA ILE A 550 17.45 -53.11 -11.65
C ILE A 550 18.75 -53.82 -11.28
N ALA A 551 19.92 -53.25 -11.64
CA ALA A 551 21.22 -53.84 -11.33
C ALA A 551 21.45 -53.90 -9.81
N THR A 552 21.57 -55.11 -9.27
CA THR A 552 21.47 -55.40 -7.83
C THR A 552 22.82 -55.64 -7.13
N ASP A 553 23.92 -55.86 -7.87
CA ASP A 553 25.17 -56.36 -7.25
C ASP A 553 26.39 -55.42 -7.36
N GLN A 554 26.35 -54.33 -8.15
CA GLN A 554 27.45 -53.36 -8.24
C GLN A 554 26.94 -51.91 -8.44
N PRO A 555 27.62 -50.89 -7.88
CA PRO A 555 27.30 -49.49 -8.13
C PRO A 555 27.66 -49.12 -9.58
N THR A 556 26.77 -49.41 -10.52
CA THR A 556 26.94 -49.05 -11.94
C THR A 556 26.43 -47.65 -12.21
N GLN A 557 27.34 -46.75 -12.61
CA GLN A 557 26.99 -45.44 -13.15
C GLN A 557 26.70 -45.58 -14.66
N GLY A 558 25.42 -45.56 -15.03
CA GLY A 558 24.99 -45.59 -16.44
C GLY A 558 24.52 -44.24 -16.96
N ALA A 559 24.36 -44.13 -18.27
CA ALA A 559 23.77 -42.96 -18.91
C ALA A 559 22.44 -43.33 -19.59
N ILE A 560 21.43 -42.50 -19.39
CA ILE A 560 20.15 -42.58 -20.11
C ILE A 560 20.14 -41.48 -21.16
N THR A 561 19.85 -41.84 -22.40
CA THR A 561 19.81 -40.89 -23.52
C THR A 561 18.36 -40.58 -23.85
N ALA A 562 17.95 -39.33 -23.63
CA ALA A 562 16.63 -38.82 -23.95
C ALA A 562 16.65 -38.26 -25.38
N ILE A 563 15.72 -38.70 -26.23
CA ILE A 563 15.71 -38.41 -27.66
C ILE A 563 14.34 -37.86 -28.02
N VAL A 564 14.30 -36.66 -28.60
CA VAL A 564 13.07 -36.07 -29.14
C VAL A 564 13.04 -36.29 -30.66
N VAL A 565 11.96 -36.91 -31.12
CA VAL A 565 11.72 -37.20 -32.55
C VAL A 565 10.40 -36.58 -32.99
N SER A 566 10.32 -36.15 -34.25
CA SER A 566 9.07 -35.79 -34.90
C SER A 566 8.66 -36.87 -35.89
N ARG A 567 7.36 -37.00 -36.17
CA ARG A 567 6.86 -37.91 -37.20
C ARG A 567 7.35 -37.54 -38.60
N SER A 568 7.65 -36.27 -38.86
CA SER A 568 8.05 -35.75 -40.16
C SER A 568 9.53 -36.00 -40.50
N LYS A 569 10.39 -36.23 -39.49
CA LYS A 569 11.84 -36.40 -39.66
C LYS A 569 12.33 -37.68 -38.96
N PRO A 570 12.99 -38.61 -39.67
CA PRO A 570 13.49 -39.85 -39.07
C PRO A 570 14.75 -39.66 -38.21
N LYS A 571 15.40 -38.48 -38.29
CA LYS A 571 16.55 -38.11 -37.47
C LYS A 571 16.08 -37.45 -36.17
N PRO A 572 16.75 -37.72 -35.03
CA PRO A 572 16.45 -37.06 -33.78
C PRO A 572 16.69 -35.55 -33.86
N ILE A 573 15.77 -34.77 -33.31
CA ILE A 573 15.82 -33.29 -33.35
C ILE A 573 16.72 -32.76 -32.25
N VAL A 574 16.59 -33.34 -31.05
CA VAL A 574 17.36 -33.01 -29.86
C VAL A 574 17.66 -34.30 -29.10
N THR A 575 18.89 -34.43 -28.61
CA THR A 575 19.21 -35.50 -27.65
C THR A 575 19.90 -34.93 -26.41
N ALA A 576 19.57 -35.50 -25.26
CA ALA A 576 20.21 -35.19 -23.99
C ALA A 576 20.73 -36.48 -23.36
N ASN A 577 22.04 -36.54 -23.15
CA ASN A 577 22.69 -37.64 -22.43
C ASN A 577 22.70 -37.31 -20.94
N ILE A 578 22.02 -38.11 -20.14
CA ILE A 578 21.78 -37.87 -18.73
C ILE A 578 22.60 -38.90 -17.97
N SER A 579 23.64 -38.44 -17.28
CA SER A 579 24.41 -39.28 -16.37
C SER A 579 23.56 -39.56 -15.13
N MET A 580 23.22 -40.83 -14.89
CA MET A 580 22.44 -41.21 -13.73
C MET A 580 23.33 -41.16 -12.47
N PRO A 581 22.80 -40.66 -11.34
CA PRO A 581 23.48 -40.77 -10.05
C PRO A 581 23.63 -42.25 -9.66
N VAL A 582 24.61 -42.53 -8.81
CA VAL A 582 24.82 -43.89 -8.27
C VAL A 582 23.62 -44.23 -7.39
N SER A 583 23.02 -45.40 -7.62
CA SER A 583 21.94 -45.91 -6.76
C SER A 583 22.53 -46.36 -5.44
N GLU A 584 22.08 -45.77 -4.32
CA GLU A 584 22.27 -46.37 -3.01
C GLU A 584 21.32 -47.56 -2.93
N GLY A 585 21.86 -48.77 -3.12
CA GLY A 585 21.09 -50.00 -2.94
C GLY A 585 20.58 -50.12 -1.51
N VAL A 586 19.49 -50.88 -1.32
CA VAL A 586 19.08 -51.31 0.02
C VAL A 586 20.24 -52.12 0.60
N VAL A 587 20.96 -51.55 1.58
CA VAL A 587 21.79 -52.34 2.49
C VAL A 587 20.80 -53.26 3.21
N VAL A 588 20.79 -54.55 2.85
CA VAL A 588 20.08 -55.59 3.60
C VAL A 588 20.76 -55.77 4.95
#